data_AF-A0A7C2K0V4-F1
#
_entry.id   AF-A0A7C2K0V4-F1
#
_cell.length_a   1.000
_cell.length_b   1.000
_cell.length_c   1.000
_cell.angle_alpha   90.00
_cell.angle_beta   90.00
_cell.angle_gamma   90.00
#
_symmetry.space_group_name_H-M   'P 1'
#
loop_
_entity.id
_entity.type
_entity.pdbx_description
1 polymer ?
#
loop_
_entity_poly.entity_id
_entity_poly.type
_entity_poly.pdbx_seq_one_letter_code
_entity_poly.pdbx_strand_id
1 'polypeptide(L)'
;MHRLLSLLVGGLILFAAESRAEDPAIAGTRWVGSAKVADPEGKGKKKKVRLTTTEYVLIILSRDGEKFTGEVHRDKGRRVVQVEGKIDNKGITDFRVTRRLKGAEADDIVDNARHHGRFKDDEYTGKFLIPGNDARSGEIHLKLQKPDDAKAATPK
;
A
#
# COMPACT_ATOMS: atom_id res chain seq x y z
N MET A 1 -55.84 -33.97 24.97
CA MET A 1 -56.10 -32.65 24.36
C MET A 1 -54.76 -31.98 24.07
N HIS A 2 -54.62 -31.49 22.84
CA HIS A 2 -53.63 -30.55 22.30
C HIS A 2 -52.12 -30.92 22.25
N ARG A 3 -51.68 -31.18 21.01
CA ARG A 3 -50.32 -31.18 20.48
C ARG A 3 -49.81 -29.73 20.30
N LEU A 4 -48.52 -29.49 20.51
CA LEU A 4 -47.71 -28.40 19.94
C LEU A 4 -46.25 -28.84 20.18
N LEU A 5 -45.46 -29.42 19.26
CA LEU A 5 -44.98 -28.97 17.94
C LEU A 5 -44.62 -27.48 17.86
N SER A 6 -43.33 -27.17 17.99
CA SER A 6 -42.69 -25.94 17.54
C SER A 6 -41.22 -26.26 17.23
N LEU A 7 -41.01 -26.73 15.99
CA LEU A 7 -40.24 -26.05 14.94
C LEU A 7 -38.78 -25.73 15.30
N LEU A 8 -37.89 -26.55 14.73
CA LEU A 8 -36.54 -26.18 14.33
C LEU A 8 -36.57 -24.85 13.57
N VAL A 9 -35.76 -23.89 13.99
CA VAL A 9 -35.24 -22.85 13.09
C VAL A 9 -33.75 -23.13 12.94
N GLY A 10 -33.45 -23.91 11.89
CA GLY A 10 -32.09 -24.07 11.39
C GLY A 10 -31.62 -22.76 10.79
N GLY A 11 -30.77 -22.04 11.53
CA GLY A 11 -29.96 -20.96 10.98
C GLY A 11 -28.82 -21.55 10.17
N LEU A 12 -29.09 -21.98 8.94
CA LEU A 12 -28.06 -22.27 7.95
C LEU A 12 -27.46 -20.93 7.53
N ILE A 13 -26.37 -20.51 8.18
CA ILE A 13 -25.53 -19.42 7.68
C ILE A 13 -24.89 -19.95 6.39
N LEU A 14 -25.51 -19.63 5.25
CA LEU A 14 -24.84 -19.72 3.96
C LEU A 14 -23.66 -18.76 3.99
N PHE A 15 -22.48 -19.29 4.30
CA PHE A 15 -21.24 -18.67 3.83
C PHE A 15 -21.31 -18.70 2.31
N ALA A 16 -21.66 -17.57 1.72
CA ALA A 16 -21.40 -17.32 0.32
C ALA A 16 -19.86 -17.41 0.16
N ALA A 17 -19.39 -18.59 -0.23
CA ALA A 17 -18.07 -18.77 -0.78
C ALA A 17 -18.09 -18.17 -2.20
N GLU A 18 -18.24 -16.85 -2.28
CA GLU A 18 -17.71 -16.12 -3.41
C GLU A 18 -16.21 -16.35 -3.36
N SER A 19 -15.66 -16.94 -4.41
CA SER A 19 -14.24 -16.95 -4.71
C SER A 19 -13.77 -15.50 -4.88
N ARG A 20 -13.65 -14.77 -3.77
CA ARG A 20 -12.97 -13.50 -3.70
C ARG A 20 -11.54 -13.79 -4.08
N ALA A 21 -11.06 -13.17 -5.16
CA ALA A 21 -9.65 -12.84 -5.24
C ALA A 21 -9.26 -12.30 -3.87
N GLU A 22 -8.31 -12.94 -3.19
CA GLU A 22 -7.90 -12.57 -1.85
C GLU A 22 -7.69 -11.05 -1.81
N ASP A 23 -8.35 -10.35 -0.88
CA ASP A 23 -8.27 -8.88 -0.83
C ASP A 23 -6.80 -8.48 -0.69
N PRO A 24 -6.20 -7.82 -1.70
CA PRO A 24 -4.77 -7.54 -1.70
C PRO A 24 -4.38 -6.52 -0.63
N ALA A 25 -5.35 -5.83 -0.02
CA ALA A 25 -5.17 -4.86 1.04
C ALA A 25 -5.58 -5.40 2.42
N ILE A 26 -5.45 -6.70 2.68
CA ILE A 26 -5.66 -7.25 4.03
C ILE A 26 -4.60 -6.70 5.00
N ALA A 27 -5.03 -6.36 6.21
CA ALA A 27 -4.15 -5.90 7.28
C ALA A 27 -3.04 -6.92 7.57
N GLY A 28 -1.81 -6.44 7.72
CA GLY A 28 -0.61 -7.26 7.92
C GLY A 28 0.07 -7.71 6.63
N THR A 29 -0.55 -7.52 5.45
CA THR A 29 0.11 -7.81 4.18
C THR A 29 1.28 -6.86 3.93
N ARG A 30 2.34 -7.39 3.32
CA ARG A 30 3.57 -6.68 3.04
C ARG A 30 3.94 -6.84 1.59
N TRP A 31 4.14 -5.72 0.92
CA TRP A 31 4.46 -5.61 -0.50
C TRP A 31 5.85 -5.04 -0.65
N VAL A 32 6.76 -5.77 -1.29
CA VAL A 32 8.19 -5.43 -1.34
C VAL A 32 8.65 -5.31 -2.79
N GLY A 33 9.45 -4.29 -3.07
CA GLY A 33 10.05 -4.12 -4.39
C GLY A 33 10.84 -2.83 -4.48
N SER A 34 10.66 -2.11 -5.58
CA SER A 34 11.43 -0.90 -5.85
C SER A 34 10.59 0.20 -6.49
N ALA A 35 11.04 1.43 -6.26
CA ALA A 35 10.55 2.60 -6.95
C ALA A 35 11.68 3.19 -7.81
N LYS A 36 11.38 3.46 -9.08
CA LYS A 36 12.21 4.33 -9.92
C LYS A 36 11.76 5.76 -9.69
N VAL A 37 12.66 6.61 -9.22
CA VAL A 37 12.37 7.99 -8.83
C VAL A 37 13.11 8.94 -9.75
N ALA A 38 12.38 9.91 -10.28
CA ALA A 38 12.90 11.07 -10.98
C ALA A 38 13.01 12.23 -9.99
N ASP A 39 14.25 12.53 -9.58
CA ASP A 39 14.58 13.64 -8.70
C ASP A 39 15.16 14.80 -9.50
N PRO A 40 14.62 16.03 -9.37
CA PRO A 40 15.28 17.20 -9.91
C PRO A 40 16.57 17.48 -9.12
N GLU A 41 17.67 17.64 -9.85
CA GLU A 41 18.99 17.96 -9.32
C GLU A 41 19.48 19.29 -9.90
N GLY A 42 20.03 20.14 -9.03
CA GLY A 42 20.54 21.47 -9.39
C GLY A 42 19.63 22.62 -8.95
N LYS A 43 20.07 23.87 -9.17
CA LYS A 43 19.36 25.10 -8.78
C LYS A 43 18.98 25.93 -10.02
N GLY A 44 17.84 26.63 -9.94
CA GLY A 44 17.40 27.57 -10.99
C GLY A 44 16.90 26.88 -12.27
N LYS A 45 17.05 27.54 -13.42
CA LYS A 45 16.49 27.11 -14.72
C LYS A 45 17.18 25.88 -15.37
N LYS A 46 18.22 25.32 -14.74
CA LYS A 46 19.00 24.18 -15.25
C LYS A 46 18.87 22.94 -14.34
N LYS A 47 17.65 22.56 -13.99
CA LYS A 47 17.42 21.31 -13.24
C LYS A 47 17.64 20.12 -14.18
N LYS A 48 18.61 19.27 -13.84
CA LYS A 48 18.76 17.96 -14.46
C LYS A 48 17.84 16.98 -13.74
N VAL A 49 17.41 15.92 -14.40
CA VAL A 49 16.68 14.84 -13.73
C VAL A 49 17.67 13.74 -13.41
N ARG A 50 17.80 13.40 -12.13
CA ARG A 50 18.51 12.21 -11.68
C ARG A 50 17.50 11.08 -11.52
N LEU A 51 17.77 9.95 -12.17
CA LEU A 51 17.00 8.74 -12.00
C LEU A 51 17.65 7.87 -10.93
N THR A 52 16.90 7.50 -9.91
CA THR A 52 17.36 6.59 -8.85
C THR A 52 16.40 5.41 -8.71
N THR A 53 16.92 4.28 -8.24
CA THR A 53 16.09 3.13 -7.85
C THR A 53 16.26 2.93 -6.36
N THR A 54 15.14 2.93 -5.64
CA THR A 54 15.11 2.81 -4.18
C THR A 54 14.24 1.63 -3.79
N GLU A 55 14.68 0.85 -2.80
CA GLU A 55 13.87 -0.20 -2.18
C GLU A 55 12.63 0.42 -1.52
N TYR A 56 11.50 -0.25 -1.72
CA TYR A 56 10.21 0.24 -1.29
C TYR A 56 9.42 -0.92 -0.67
N VAL A 57 8.83 -0.67 0.49
CA VAL A 57 7.93 -1.61 1.15
C VAL A 57 6.64 -0.88 1.50
N LEU A 58 5.51 -1.44 1.09
CA LEU A 58 4.18 -1.03 1.51
C LEU A 58 3.63 -2.08 2.48
N ILE A 59 3.28 -1.66 3.68
CA ILE A 59 2.64 -2.51 4.69
C ILE A 59 1.22 -2.00 4.88
N ILE A 60 0.23 -2.88 4.77
CA ILE A 60 -1.15 -2.52 5.06
C ILE A 60 -1.40 -2.71 6.55
N LEU A 61 -1.82 -1.65 7.24
CA LEU A 61 -2.05 -1.67 8.69
C LEU A 61 -3.51 -1.94 9.03
N SER A 62 -4.45 -1.35 8.30
CA SER A 62 -5.88 -1.54 8.51
C SER A 62 -6.66 -1.44 7.22
N ARG A 63 -7.81 -2.13 7.19
CA ARG A 63 -8.74 -2.19 6.06
C ARG A 63 -10.16 -2.05 6.60
N ASP A 64 -10.93 -1.07 6.09
CA ASP A 64 -12.34 -0.86 6.42
C ASP A 64 -13.11 -0.47 5.17
N GLY A 65 -13.88 -1.42 4.63
CA GLY A 65 -14.55 -1.27 3.33
C GLY A 65 -13.54 -0.90 2.24
N GLU A 66 -13.75 0.22 1.54
CA GLU A 66 -12.84 0.73 0.52
C GLU A 66 -11.62 1.46 1.10
N LYS A 67 -11.61 1.83 2.38
CA LYS A 67 -10.51 2.59 2.98
C LYS A 67 -9.42 1.66 3.50
N PHE A 68 -8.19 2.15 3.51
CA PHE A 68 -7.09 1.48 4.18
C PHE A 68 -6.09 2.49 4.76
N THR A 69 -5.34 2.02 5.75
CA THR A 69 -4.15 2.72 6.23
C THR A 69 -2.93 1.82 6.05
N GLY A 70 -1.76 2.43 5.92
CA GLY A 70 -0.53 1.67 5.73
C GLY A 70 0.71 2.46 6.11
N GLU A 71 1.85 1.80 5.96
CA GLU A 71 3.16 2.41 6.05
C GLU A 71 3.93 2.18 4.76
N VAL A 72 4.65 3.21 4.35
CA VAL A 72 5.64 3.14 3.29
C VAL A 72 7.02 3.25 3.91
N HIS A 73 7.82 2.21 3.72
CA HIS A 73 9.22 2.17 4.14
C HIS A 73 10.10 2.30 2.91
N ARG A 74 11.10 3.19 3.00
CA ARG A 74 12.11 3.42 1.97
C ARG A 74 13.50 3.40 2.57
N ASP A 75 14.48 3.22 1.70
CA ASP A 75 15.90 3.24 2.08
C ASP A 75 16.23 2.24 3.20
N LYS A 76 15.73 1.00 3.07
CA LYS A 76 15.88 -0.06 4.08
C LYS A 76 15.26 0.31 5.44
N GLY A 77 14.11 0.98 5.43
CA GLY A 77 13.40 1.42 6.64
C GLY A 77 14.08 2.58 7.38
N ARG A 78 15.00 3.32 6.73
CA ARG A 78 15.53 4.58 7.27
C ARG A 78 14.54 5.72 7.14
N ARG A 79 13.62 5.61 6.18
CA ARG A 79 12.55 6.55 5.92
C ARG A 79 11.21 5.83 5.99
N VAL A 80 10.31 6.31 6.84
CA VAL A 80 9.00 5.68 7.06
C VAL A 80 7.94 6.77 7.13
N VAL A 81 6.88 6.60 6.35
CA VAL A 81 5.72 7.49 6.34
C VAL A 81 4.43 6.68 6.48
N GLN A 82 3.45 7.26 7.15
CA GLN A 82 2.10 6.72 7.22
C GLN A 82 1.31 7.20 6.00
N VAL A 83 0.49 6.30 5.47
CA VAL A 83 -0.40 6.59 4.34
C VAL A 83 -1.84 6.24 4.67
N GLU A 84 -2.75 6.96 4.01
CA GLU A 84 -4.17 6.66 4.01
C GLU A 84 -4.68 6.69 2.57
N GLY A 85 -5.55 5.74 2.24
CA GLY A 85 -6.04 5.61 0.88
C GLY A 85 -7.38 4.90 0.76
N LYS A 86 -7.77 4.77 -0.50
CA LYS A 86 -8.91 3.97 -0.93
C LYS A 86 -8.44 2.92 -1.93
N ILE A 87 -9.13 1.80 -1.97
CA ILE A 87 -8.97 0.76 -2.98
C ILE A 87 -10.33 0.22 -3.40
N ASP A 88 -10.56 0.24 -4.70
CA ASP A 88 -11.80 -0.20 -5.34
C ASP A 88 -11.83 -1.72 -5.57
N ASN A 89 -12.96 -2.21 -6.09
CA ASN A 89 -13.16 -3.63 -6.39
C ASN A 89 -12.31 -4.17 -7.55
N LYS A 90 -11.56 -3.31 -8.26
CA LYS A 90 -10.64 -3.68 -9.34
C LYS A 90 -9.17 -3.64 -8.89
N GLY A 91 -8.95 -3.37 -7.59
CA GLY A 91 -7.64 -3.23 -6.98
C GLY A 91 -6.97 -1.89 -7.25
N ILE A 92 -7.67 -0.91 -7.84
CA ILE A 92 -7.14 0.43 -8.09
C ILE A 92 -7.08 1.17 -6.76
N THR A 93 -5.92 1.77 -6.49
CA THR A 93 -5.65 2.44 -5.22
C THR A 93 -5.30 3.90 -5.44
N ASP A 94 -5.82 4.75 -4.58
CA ASP A 94 -5.37 6.13 -4.42
C ASP A 94 -5.03 6.37 -2.96
N PHE A 95 -3.81 6.82 -2.68
CA PHE A 95 -3.40 7.13 -1.31
C PHE A 95 -2.48 8.35 -1.22
N ARG A 96 -2.45 8.93 -0.03
CA ARG A 96 -1.62 10.08 0.33
C ARG A 96 -0.80 9.80 1.57
N VAL A 97 0.30 10.52 1.72
CA VAL A 97 1.10 10.51 2.94
C VAL A 97 0.43 11.43 3.96
N THR A 98 0.11 10.90 5.14
CA THR A 98 -0.56 11.66 6.21
C THR A 98 0.38 12.01 7.37
N ARG A 99 1.48 11.27 7.52
CA ARG A 99 2.43 11.51 8.62
C ARG A 99 3.84 11.03 8.27
N ARG A 100 4.86 11.74 8.75
CA ARG A 100 6.23 11.22 8.81
C ARG A 100 6.43 10.45 10.11
N LEU A 101 6.91 9.22 10.01
CA LEU A 101 7.20 8.38 11.18
C LEU A 101 8.71 8.34 11.47
N LYS A 102 9.55 8.30 10.44
CA LYS A 102 11.01 8.20 10.58
C LYS A 102 11.77 8.80 9.40
N GLY A 103 12.92 9.40 9.69
CA GLY A 103 13.85 9.92 8.69
C GLY A 103 13.44 11.26 8.10
N ALA A 104 14.41 11.95 7.48
CA ALA A 104 14.16 13.19 6.77
C ALA A 104 13.52 12.91 5.40
N GLU A 105 12.48 13.67 5.09
CA GLU A 105 11.69 13.60 3.86
C GLU A 105 11.60 14.96 3.18
N ALA A 106 11.15 15.01 1.93
CA ALA A 106 10.78 16.27 1.31
C ALA A 106 9.72 17.00 2.15
N ASP A 107 9.86 18.32 2.31
CA ASP A 107 8.97 19.14 3.15
C ASP A 107 7.51 19.08 2.70
N ASP A 108 7.28 18.93 1.40
CA ASP A 108 5.95 18.86 0.80
C ASP A 108 5.35 17.44 0.79
N ILE A 109 6.02 16.42 1.34
CA ILE A 109 5.53 15.04 1.21
C ILE A 109 4.18 14.81 1.90
N VAL A 110 4.00 15.36 3.11
CA VAL A 110 2.77 15.17 3.89
C VAL A 110 1.67 15.98 3.23
N ASP A 111 0.51 15.36 3.07
CA ASP A 111 -0.69 15.90 2.42
C ASP A 111 -0.56 16.30 0.95
N ASN A 112 0.63 16.36 0.36
CA ASN A 112 0.79 16.64 -1.08
C ASN A 112 1.26 15.45 -1.90
N ALA A 113 1.95 14.46 -1.32
CA ALA A 113 2.28 13.24 -2.05
C ALA A 113 0.99 12.50 -2.46
N ARG A 114 0.88 12.18 -3.75
CA ARG A 114 -0.24 11.43 -4.34
C ARG A 114 0.31 10.16 -4.94
N HIS A 115 -0.32 9.03 -4.62
CA HIS A 115 -0.04 7.74 -5.22
C HIS A 115 -1.30 7.24 -5.89
N HIS A 116 -1.13 6.73 -7.10
CA HIS A 116 -2.16 6.02 -7.84
C HIS A 116 -1.58 4.70 -8.31
N GLY A 117 -2.27 3.59 -8.08
CA GLY A 117 -1.74 2.27 -8.39
C GLY A 117 -2.80 1.22 -8.51
N ARG A 118 -2.35 -0.02 -8.67
CA ARG A 118 -3.20 -1.18 -8.81
C ARG A 118 -2.54 -2.39 -8.21
N PHE A 119 -3.28 -3.07 -7.33
CA PHE A 119 -3.03 -4.46 -6.99
C PHE A 119 -3.64 -5.37 -8.04
N LYS A 120 -2.86 -6.33 -8.51
CA LYS A 120 -3.31 -7.39 -9.40
C LYS A 120 -2.47 -8.63 -9.13
N ASP A 121 -3.15 -9.72 -8.77
CA ASP A 121 -2.50 -10.97 -8.37
C ASP A 121 -1.49 -10.68 -7.22
N ASP A 122 -0.28 -11.22 -7.30
CA ASP A 122 0.80 -10.98 -6.33
C ASP A 122 1.63 -9.71 -6.65
N GLU A 123 1.12 -8.80 -7.49
CA GLU A 123 1.85 -7.60 -7.92
C GLU A 123 1.10 -6.30 -7.60
N TYR A 124 1.84 -5.29 -7.18
CA TYR A 124 1.39 -3.91 -7.10
C TYR A 124 2.22 -3.04 -8.04
N THR A 125 1.53 -2.30 -8.90
CA THR A 125 2.17 -1.29 -9.76
C THR A 125 1.52 0.05 -9.51
N GLY A 126 2.33 1.11 -9.42
CA GLY A 126 1.80 2.43 -9.16
C GLY A 126 2.72 3.53 -9.62
N LYS A 127 2.18 4.75 -9.58
CA LYS A 127 2.88 5.99 -9.85
C LYS A 127 2.68 6.92 -8.67
N PHE A 128 3.65 7.78 -8.44
CA PHE A 128 3.50 8.83 -7.45
C PHE A 128 3.98 10.17 -7.98
N LEU A 129 3.44 11.22 -7.38
CA LEU A 129 3.83 12.60 -7.57
C LEU A 129 3.94 13.27 -6.20
N ILE A 130 5.07 13.92 -5.94
CA ILE A 130 5.27 14.86 -4.85
C ILE A 130 5.37 16.23 -5.51
N PRO A 131 4.31 17.05 -5.48
CA PRO A 131 4.36 18.39 -6.07
C PRO A 131 5.24 19.31 -5.21
N GLY A 132 5.62 20.46 -5.78
CA GLY A 132 6.46 21.45 -5.12
C GLY A 132 7.50 22.03 -6.05
N ASN A 133 8.35 22.91 -5.52
CA ASN A 133 9.43 23.54 -6.31
C ASN A 133 10.42 22.51 -6.85
N ASP A 134 10.64 21.43 -6.11
CA ASP A 134 11.43 20.27 -6.49
C ASP A 134 10.53 19.05 -6.67
N ALA A 135 9.55 19.19 -7.59
CA ALA A 135 8.59 18.14 -7.88
C ALA A 135 9.30 16.82 -8.22
N ARG A 136 8.89 15.74 -7.56
CA ARG A 136 9.42 14.39 -7.75
C ARG A 136 8.31 13.49 -8.22
N SER A 137 8.64 12.56 -9.10
CA SER A 137 7.71 11.53 -9.53
C SER A 137 8.41 10.20 -9.67
N GLY A 138 7.63 9.14 -9.78
CA GLY A 138 8.22 7.83 -9.97
C GLY A 138 7.19 6.75 -10.21
N GLU A 139 7.73 5.58 -10.53
CA GLU A 139 6.99 4.35 -10.78
C GLU A 139 7.41 3.32 -9.75
N ILE A 140 6.42 2.67 -9.14
CA ILE A 140 6.56 1.70 -8.06
C ILE A 140 6.15 0.33 -8.60
N HIS A 141 6.97 -0.68 -8.33
CA HIS A 141 6.69 -2.07 -8.62
C HIS A 141 7.01 -2.89 -7.38
N LEU A 142 5.99 -3.50 -6.78
CA LEU A 142 6.10 -4.33 -5.59
C LEU A 142 5.50 -5.71 -5.86
N LYS A 143 5.96 -6.70 -5.10
CA LYS A 143 5.40 -8.04 -5.05
C LYS A 143 4.92 -8.36 -3.64
N LEU A 144 3.86 -9.13 -3.54
CA LEU A 144 3.38 -9.65 -2.26
C LEU A 144 4.48 -10.52 -1.64
N GLN A 145 4.88 -10.18 -0.41
CA GLN A 145 5.81 -11.00 0.35
C GLN A 145 5.02 -12.15 0.98
N LYS A 146 5.28 -13.38 0.53
CA LYS A 146 4.59 -14.57 1.03
C LYS A 146 5.10 -14.92 2.43
N PRO A 147 4.27 -15.53 3.29
CA PRO A 147 4.64 -15.87 4.67
C PRO A 147 5.91 -16.72 4.78
N ASP A 148 6.16 -17.60 3.81
CA ASP A 148 7.33 -18.48 3.81
C ASP A 148 8.65 -17.73 3.52
N ASP A 149 8.60 -16.61 2.79
CA ASP A 149 9.77 -15.75 2.54
C ASP A 149 10.18 -14.93 3.77
N ALA A 150 9.27 -14.71 4.73
CA ALA A 150 9.56 -13.93 5.94
C ALA A 150 10.42 -14.68 6.96
N LYS A 151 10.41 -16.03 6.93
CA LYS A 151 11.21 -16.88 7.85
C LYS A 151 12.69 -17.00 7.46
N ALA A 152 13.07 -16.66 6.23
CA ALA A 152 14.46 -16.74 5.78
C ALA A 152 15.32 -15.51 6.16
N ALA A 153 14.70 -14.44 6.67
CA ALA A 153 15.36 -13.15 6.90
C ALA A 153 15.69 -12.86 8.39
N THR A 154 15.60 -13.85 9.28
CA THR A 154 16.08 -13.70 10.66
C THR A 154 17.54 -14.19 10.73
N PRO A 155 18.55 -13.31 10.78
CA PRO A 155 19.89 -13.75 11.15
C PRO A 155 19.86 -14.25 12.59
N LYS A 156 20.46 -15.43 12.82
CA LYS A 156 20.76 -15.95 14.15
C LYS A 156 21.69 -15.01 14.93
#